data_AF-A0A925K147-F1
#
_entry.id   AF-A0A925K147-F1
#
_cell.length_a   1.000
_cell.length_b   1.000
_cell.length_c   1.000
_cell.angle_alpha   90.00
_cell.angle_beta   90.00
_cell.angle_gamma   90.00
#
_symmetry.space_group_name_H-M   'P 1'
#
loop_
_entity.id
_entity.type
_entity.pdbx_description
1 polymer ?
#
loop_
_entity_poly.entity_id
_entity_poly.type
_entity_poly.pdbx_seq_one_letter_code
_entity_poly.pdbx_strand_id
1 'polypeptide(L)'
;MLNLSRIPSRFALACAFVLLSAAWSHAQSQSSSVKSAFTDGESEPTAINVLVGQSRVINFDKPIGRFSVSNPEIAEAVLVAPDQVLVNGKAFGQVNFIAWEQKGGRFLVFDVFVRTNLSLIDAQIRALFPKDDIRLSQANGSVVISGKVSDTKTGEQVDQVVQAAGFKTVNMLTSPAKDMAQVQLQVRVAEVSRSRAREVGGSLASANNGTSVFSNPNGPASLTRADNGSMFSTFAGSAVNLFL
;
A
#
# COMPACT_ATOMS: atom_id res chain seq x y z
N MET A 1 -56.23 -45.98 -60.34
CA MET A 1 -57.10 -46.30 -59.19
C MET A 1 -56.26 -47.07 -58.17
N LEU A 2 -56.14 -46.55 -56.93
CA LEU A 2 -55.61 -47.14 -55.67
C LEU A 2 -54.95 -46.00 -54.87
N ASN A 3 -55.72 -45.21 -54.13
CA ASN A 3 -56.13 -45.38 -52.73
C ASN A 3 -55.13 -44.73 -51.74
N LEU A 4 -55.43 -43.50 -51.34
CA LEU A 4 -54.79 -42.78 -50.23
C LEU A 4 -55.19 -43.44 -48.91
N SER A 5 -54.23 -43.93 -48.12
CA SER A 5 -54.44 -44.08 -46.69
C SER A 5 -53.22 -43.71 -45.85
N ARG A 6 -53.44 -42.67 -45.02
CA ARG A 6 -53.01 -42.51 -43.63
C ARG A 6 -51.51 -42.51 -43.31
N ILE A 7 -50.95 -41.30 -43.17
CA ILE A 7 -49.79 -41.02 -42.33
C ILE A 7 -50.24 -40.03 -41.22
N PRO A 8 -50.02 -40.33 -39.92
CA PRO A 8 -50.53 -39.50 -38.82
C PRO A 8 -49.71 -38.20 -38.63
N SER A 9 -50.44 -37.08 -38.63
CA SER A 9 -49.99 -35.68 -38.63
C SER A 9 -49.53 -35.12 -37.28
N ARG A 10 -48.92 -35.93 -36.40
CA ARG A 10 -48.63 -35.50 -35.02
C ARG A 10 -47.16 -35.27 -34.66
N PHE A 11 -46.23 -35.42 -35.60
CA PHE A 11 -44.79 -35.27 -35.30
C PHE A 11 -44.05 -34.16 -36.06
N ALA A 12 -44.70 -33.44 -36.99
CA ALA A 12 -44.06 -32.40 -37.79
C ALA A 12 -44.14 -30.98 -37.18
N LEU A 13 -44.79 -30.80 -36.04
CA LEU A 13 -45.14 -29.47 -35.50
C LEU A 13 -44.34 -29.06 -34.24
N ALA A 14 -43.33 -29.84 -33.84
CA ALA A 14 -42.51 -29.54 -32.66
C ALA A 14 -41.11 -28.96 -32.97
N CYS A 15 -40.64 -29.01 -34.22
CA CYS A 15 -39.31 -28.48 -34.59
C CYS A 15 -39.32 -27.09 -35.24
N ALA A 16 -40.48 -26.54 -35.60
CA ALA A 16 -40.57 -25.21 -36.22
C ALA A 16 -40.66 -24.05 -35.21
N PHE A 17 -40.80 -24.33 -33.91
CA PHE A 17 -40.97 -23.31 -32.87
C PHE A 17 -39.67 -22.97 -32.11
N VAL A 18 -38.56 -23.67 -32.40
CA VAL A 18 -37.26 -23.47 -31.72
C VAL A 18 -36.28 -22.59 -32.53
N LEU A 19 -36.63 -22.22 -33.77
CA LEU A 19 -35.77 -21.41 -34.65
C LEU A 19 -36.22 -19.96 -34.85
N LEU A 20 -37.17 -19.45 -34.04
CA LEU A 20 -37.68 -18.08 -34.16
C LEU A 20 -37.57 -17.26 -32.87
N SER A 21 -36.48 -17.44 -32.10
CA SER A 21 -36.21 -16.63 -30.89
C SER A 21 -34.79 -16.10 -30.77
N ALA A 22 -33.94 -16.27 -31.80
CA ALA A 22 -32.51 -15.95 -31.71
C ALA A 22 -32.08 -14.68 -32.50
N ALA A 23 -32.92 -13.65 -32.60
CA ALA A 23 -32.56 -12.45 -33.37
C ALA A 23 -32.99 -11.12 -32.76
N TRP A 24 -33.18 -11.02 -31.44
CA TRP A 24 -33.30 -9.70 -30.78
C TRP A 24 -32.10 -9.44 -29.89
N SER A 25 -30.89 -9.47 -30.46
CA SER A 25 -29.77 -8.71 -29.89
C SER A 25 -30.00 -7.24 -30.20
N HIS A 26 -30.82 -6.59 -29.37
CA HIS A 26 -30.82 -5.14 -29.32
C HIS A 26 -29.45 -4.69 -28.84
N ALA A 27 -28.60 -4.32 -29.79
CA ALA A 27 -27.45 -3.46 -29.54
C ALA A 27 -28.00 -2.12 -29.04
N GLN A 28 -28.18 -1.98 -27.74
CA GLN A 28 -28.30 -0.67 -27.12
C GLN A 28 -26.97 0.05 -27.29
N SER A 29 -26.82 0.76 -28.41
CA SER A 29 -25.88 1.87 -28.48
C SER A 29 -26.28 2.85 -27.40
N GLN A 30 -25.49 2.88 -26.34
CA GLN A 30 -25.61 3.77 -25.21
C GLN A 30 -25.32 5.19 -25.74
N SER A 31 -26.35 5.87 -26.23
CA SER A 31 -26.22 7.22 -26.75
C SER A 31 -25.69 8.11 -25.62
N SER A 32 -24.64 8.85 -25.93
CA SER A 32 -23.94 9.68 -24.96
C SER A 32 -24.64 11.01 -24.67
N SER A 33 -25.91 11.14 -25.07
CA SER A 33 -26.69 12.36 -25.00
C SER A 33 -27.72 12.32 -23.89
N VAL A 34 -27.68 13.30 -23.00
CA VAL A 34 -28.76 13.56 -22.02
C VAL A 34 -29.76 14.52 -22.69
N LYS A 35 -31.05 14.18 -22.68
CA LYS A 35 -32.14 15.06 -23.15
C LYS A 35 -32.71 15.83 -21.96
N SER A 36 -32.91 17.13 -22.11
CA SER A 36 -33.45 17.98 -21.05
C SER A 36 -34.47 18.97 -21.62
N ALA A 37 -35.58 19.16 -20.91
CA ALA A 37 -36.70 19.99 -21.36
C ALA A 37 -37.05 21.08 -20.36
N PHE A 38 -37.37 22.29 -20.84
CA PHE A 38 -37.79 23.41 -20.00
C PHE A 38 -39.30 23.32 -19.64
N THR A 39 -39.63 22.58 -18.58
CA THR A 39 -40.98 22.48 -18.00
C THR A 39 -41.32 23.63 -17.04
N ASP A 40 -42.60 23.97 -16.91
CA ASP A 40 -43.09 24.98 -15.97
C ASP A 40 -43.20 24.37 -14.57
N GLY A 41 -42.15 24.56 -13.76
CA GLY A 41 -42.01 24.07 -12.38
C GLY A 41 -40.60 24.36 -11.83
N GLU A 42 -40.38 24.19 -10.51
CA GLU A 42 -39.03 24.25 -9.93
C GLU A 42 -38.13 23.26 -10.68
N SER A 43 -37.03 23.75 -11.27
CA SER A 43 -36.09 22.87 -11.96
C SER A 43 -35.32 22.06 -10.93
N GLU A 44 -35.72 20.81 -10.72
CA GLU A 44 -34.92 19.87 -9.94
C GLU A 44 -33.55 19.65 -10.62
N PRO A 45 -32.44 19.61 -9.84
CA PRO A 45 -31.12 19.34 -10.39
C PRO A 45 -31.06 17.97 -11.08
N THR A 46 -30.73 17.96 -12.37
CA THR A 46 -30.52 16.71 -13.12
C THR A 46 -29.08 16.25 -12.97
N ALA A 47 -28.87 15.05 -12.41
CA ALA A 47 -27.53 14.48 -12.23
C ALA A 47 -26.94 13.96 -13.56
N ILE A 48 -25.73 14.42 -13.90
CA ILE A 48 -24.97 13.98 -15.07
C ILE A 48 -23.63 13.42 -14.62
N ASN A 49 -23.31 12.20 -15.05
CA ASN A 49 -22.02 11.59 -14.77
C ASN A 49 -21.09 11.72 -15.98
N VAL A 50 -19.92 12.33 -15.76
CA VAL A 50 -18.87 12.51 -16.77
C VAL A 50 -17.58 11.88 -16.23
N LEU A 51 -16.78 11.28 -17.10
CA LEU A 51 -15.46 10.76 -16.73
C LEU A 51 -14.40 11.81 -17.05
N VAL A 52 -13.35 11.89 -16.22
CA VAL A 52 -12.18 12.75 -16.51
C VAL A 52 -11.59 12.38 -17.88
N GLY A 53 -11.36 13.39 -18.71
CA GLY A 53 -10.88 13.23 -20.10
C GLY A 53 -11.95 12.81 -21.10
N GLN A 54 -13.21 12.67 -20.67
CA GLN A 54 -14.35 12.42 -21.54
C GLN A 54 -15.33 13.60 -21.56
N SER A 55 -16.19 13.59 -22.57
CA SER A 55 -17.19 14.63 -22.78
C SER A 55 -18.59 14.03 -22.92
N ARG A 56 -19.60 14.80 -22.52
CA ARG A 56 -21.02 14.47 -22.71
C ARG A 56 -21.73 15.62 -23.38
N VAL A 57 -22.64 15.29 -24.29
CA VAL A 57 -23.48 16.30 -24.96
C VAL A 57 -24.82 16.36 -24.23
N ILE A 58 -25.21 17.58 -23.87
CA ILE A 58 -26.54 17.88 -23.33
C ILE A 58 -27.34 18.53 -24.44
N ASN A 59 -28.46 17.90 -24.78
CA ASN A 59 -29.39 18.39 -25.79
C ASN A 59 -30.60 19.03 -25.10
N PHE A 60 -30.87 20.27 -25.45
CA PHE A 60 -32.00 21.05 -24.96
C PHE A 60 -33.16 21.02 -25.95
N ASP A 61 -34.38 21.13 -25.46
CA ASP A 61 -35.59 21.28 -26.29
C ASP A 61 -35.73 22.67 -26.91
N LYS A 62 -35.03 23.67 -26.35
CA LYS A 62 -35.05 25.08 -26.80
C LYS A 62 -33.65 25.68 -26.83
N PRO A 63 -33.41 26.69 -27.68
CA PRO A 63 -32.12 27.37 -27.72
C PRO A 63 -31.77 28.04 -26.39
N ILE A 64 -30.53 27.86 -25.95
CA ILE A 64 -30.00 28.48 -24.73
C ILE A 64 -29.33 29.82 -25.07
N GLY A 65 -29.52 30.82 -24.20
CA GLY A 65 -28.94 32.15 -24.38
C GLY A 65 -27.69 32.40 -23.56
N ARG A 66 -27.59 31.73 -22.40
CA ARG A 66 -26.45 31.82 -21.49
C ARG A 66 -26.33 30.54 -20.67
N PHE A 67 -25.13 30.25 -20.20
CA PHE A 67 -24.87 29.16 -19.27
C PHE A 67 -23.81 29.57 -18.25
N SER A 68 -23.74 28.84 -17.15
CA SER A 68 -22.76 29.06 -16.07
C SER A 68 -22.33 27.72 -15.50
N VAL A 69 -21.04 27.59 -15.21
CA VAL A 69 -20.45 26.43 -14.54
C VAL A 69 -19.81 26.92 -13.24
N SER A 70 -20.10 26.26 -12.12
CA SER A 70 -19.59 26.68 -10.81
C SER A 70 -18.07 26.68 -10.71
N ASN A 71 -17.40 25.66 -11.27
CA ASN A 71 -15.94 25.57 -11.29
C ASN A 71 -15.41 25.06 -12.65
N PRO A 72 -14.80 25.92 -13.47
CA PRO A 72 -14.27 25.56 -14.80
C PRO A 72 -13.00 24.71 -14.77
N GLU A 73 -12.35 24.54 -13.61
CA GLU A 73 -11.19 23.65 -13.45
C GLU A 73 -11.63 22.18 -13.38
N ILE A 74 -12.84 21.91 -12.88
CA ILE A 74 -13.39 20.56 -12.72
C ILE A 74 -14.12 20.11 -13.98
N ALA A 75 -15.02 20.95 -14.51
CA ALA A 75 -15.70 20.69 -15.77
C ALA A 75 -15.84 21.97 -16.59
N GLU A 76 -15.80 21.82 -17.91
CA GLU A 76 -15.92 22.94 -18.84
C GLU A 76 -17.11 22.70 -19.77
N ALA A 77 -17.93 23.72 -19.98
CA ALA A 77 -19.08 23.66 -20.87
C ALA A 77 -18.82 24.53 -22.10
N VAL A 78 -19.00 23.95 -23.29
CA VAL A 78 -18.82 24.62 -24.58
C VAL A 78 -20.10 24.50 -25.39
N LEU A 79 -20.59 25.63 -25.89
CA LEU A 79 -21.75 25.66 -26.78
C LEU A 79 -21.34 25.13 -28.16
N VAL A 80 -21.95 24.02 -28.60
CA VAL A 80 -21.69 23.41 -29.91
C VAL A 80 -22.76 23.82 -30.92
N ALA A 81 -24.01 23.91 -30.47
CA ALA A 81 -25.14 24.41 -31.24
C ALA A 81 -26.06 25.22 -30.30
N PRO A 82 -27.01 26.04 -30.82
CA PRO A 82 -27.90 26.84 -29.98
C PRO A 82 -28.67 26.02 -28.94
N ASP A 83 -28.94 24.74 -29.23
CA ASP A 83 -29.65 23.77 -28.40
C ASP A 83 -28.74 22.64 -27.87
N GLN A 84 -27.41 22.74 -28.03
CA GLN A 84 -26.47 21.70 -27.60
C GLN A 84 -25.25 22.25 -26.88
N VAL A 85 -25.00 21.72 -25.69
CA VAL A 85 -23.79 22.02 -24.91
C VAL A 85 -22.98 20.76 -24.69
N LEU A 86 -21.69 20.85 -24.99
CA LEU A 86 -20.72 19.83 -24.66
C LEU A 86 -20.13 20.12 -23.28
N VAL A 87 -20.25 19.18 -22.36
CA VAL A 87 -19.64 19.22 -21.03
C VAL A 87 -18.43 18.30 -21.01
N ASN A 88 -17.25 18.89 -20.80
CA ASN A 88 -15.95 18.23 -20.72
C ASN A 88 -15.56 18.03 -19.26
N GLY A 89 -15.25 16.80 -18.84
CA GLY A 89 -14.71 16.52 -17.52
C GLY A 89 -13.20 16.71 -17.48
N LYS A 90 -12.70 17.68 -16.71
CA LYS A 90 -11.27 18.04 -16.64
C LYS A 90 -10.59 17.47 -15.40
N ALA A 91 -11.22 17.61 -14.23
CA ALA A 91 -10.71 17.09 -12.97
C ALA A 91 -11.83 16.42 -12.18
N PHE A 92 -11.45 15.58 -11.21
CA PHE A 92 -12.43 14.94 -10.34
C PHE A 92 -13.16 15.97 -9.46
N GLY A 93 -14.47 15.81 -9.33
CA GLY A 93 -15.27 16.62 -8.41
C GLY A 93 -16.74 16.67 -8.79
N GLN A 94 -17.46 17.56 -8.13
CA GLN A 94 -18.85 17.88 -8.45
C GLN A 94 -18.94 19.37 -8.76
N VAL A 95 -19.65 19.72 -9.83
CA VAL A 95 -19.95 21.11 -10.18
C VAL A 95 -21.39 21.26 -10.61
N ASN A 96 -21.93 22.45 -10.43
CA ASN A 96 -23.26 22.76 -10.92
C ASN A 96 -23.13 23.46 -12.27
N PHE A 97 -23.96 23.04 -13.21
CA PHE A 97 -24.10 23.65 -14.51
C PHE A 97 -25.53 24.17 -14.64
N ILE A 98 -25.66 25.45 -14.96
CA ILE A 98 -26.96 26.11 -15.09
C ILE A 98 -27.06 26.66 -16.51
N ALA A 99 -28.13 26.31 -17.20
CA ALA A 99 -28.43 26.79 -18.56
C ALA A 99 -29.72 27.61 -18.54
N TRP A 100 -29.70 28.78 -19.19
CA TRP A 100 -30.89 29.63 -19.33
C TRP A 100 -31.35 29.68 -20.78
N GLU A 101 -32.67 29.66 -20.96
CA GLU A 101 -33.31 29.79 -22.26
C GLU A 101 -33.02 31.16 -22.90
N GLN A 102 -32.89 31.21 -24.23
CA GLN A 102 -32.58 32.46 -24.94
C GLN A 102 -33.76 33.44 -24.99
N LYS A 103 -34.98 32.91 -25.16
CA LYS A 103 -36.21 33.69 -25.34
C LYS A 103 -37.16 33.63 -24.14
N GLY A 104 -36.79 32.90 -23.08
CA GLY A 104 -37.61 32.71 -21.90
C GLY A 104 -36.81 32.91 -20.62
N GLY A 105 -37.47 33.28 -19.52
CA GLY A 105 -36.83 33.45 -18.21
C GLY A 105 -36.51 32.14 -17.48
N ARG A 106 -36.64 30.99 -18.14
CA ARG A 106 -36.46 29.67 -17.53
C ARG A 106 -34.99 29.28 -17.47
N PHE A 107 -34.69 28.41 -16.52
CA PHE A 107 -33.37 27.84 -16.32
C PHE A 107 -33.47 26.36 -15.98
N LEU A 108 -32.43 25.61 -16.34
CA LEU A 108 -32.23 24.22 -15.97
C LEU A 108 -30.97 24.10 -15.13
N VAL A 109 -31.04 23.30 -14.08
CA VAL A 109 -29.91 23.02 -13.18
C VAL A 109 -29.46 21.59 -13.38
N PHE A 110 -28.15 21.40 -13.49
CA PHE A 110 -27.50 20.11 -13.64
C PHE A 110 -26.40 19.94 -12.62
N ASP A 111 -26.41 18.79 -11.95
CA ASP A 111 -25.32 18.38 -11.06
C ASP A 111 -24.37 17.48 -11.85
N VAL A 112 -23.20 18.03 -12.22
CA VAL A 112 -22.20 17.31 -13.00
C VAL A 112 -21.23 16.64 -12.04
N PHE A 113 -21.28 15.32 -11.99
CA PHE A 113 -20.36 14.47 -11.25
C PHE A 113 -19.23 14.02 -12.18
N VAL A 114 -18.05 14.60 -12.00
CA VAL A 114 -16.84 14.20 -12.73
C VAL A 114 -16.11 13.13 -11.93
N ARG A 115 -16.19 11.89 -12.42
CA ARG A 115 -15.57 10.71 -11.80
C ARG A 115 -14.31 10.31 -12.57
N THR A 116 -13.44 9.57 -11.91
CA THR A 116 -12.26 8.99 -12.56
C THR A 116 -12.53 7.52 -12.84
N ASN A 117 -11.98 6.98 -13.92
CA ASN A 117 -12.02 5.54 -14.15
C ASN A 117 -10.86 4.89 -13.39
N LEU A 118 -11.09 4.52 -12.12
CA LEU A 118 -10.11 3.77 -11.36
C LEU A 118 -9.94 2.33 -11.83
N SER A 119 -10.88 1.77 -12.60
CA SER A 119 -10.84 0.36 -12.99
C SER A 119 -9.63 0.03 -13.87
N LEU A 120 -9.20 0.98 -14.71
CA LEU A 120 -8.01 0.82 -15.54
C LEU A 120 -6.73 0.75 -14.67
N ILE A 121 -6.63 1.64 -13.69
CA ILE A 121 -5.46 1.72 -12.79
C ILE A 121 -5.45 0.52 -11.85
N ASP A 122 -6.60 0.13 -11.33
CA ASP A 122 -6.79 -1.06 -10.48
C ASP A 122 -6.38 -2.34 -11.24
N ALA A 123 -6.81 -2.49 -12.50
CA ALA A 123 -6.39 -3.60 -13.35
C ALA A 123 -4.87 -3.60 -13.61
N GLN A 124 -4.27 -2.44 -13.85
CA GLN A 124 -2.84 -2.30 -14.05
C GLN A 124 -2.05 -2.64 -12.77
N ILE A 125 -2.49 -2.15 -11.61
CA ILE A 125 -1.85 -2.46 -10.31
C ILE A 125 -1.93 -3.96 -10.03
N ARG A 126 -3.08 -4.59 -10.25
CA ARG A 126 -3.21 -6.06 -10.08
C ARG A 126 -2.33 -6.85 -11.04
N ALA A 127 -2.12 -6.36 -12.25
CA ALA A 127 -1.21 -6.97 -13.21
C ALA A 127 0.27 -6.83 -12.80
N LEU A 128 0.65 -5.68 -12.23
CA LEU A 128 2.01 -5.40 -11.77
C LEU A 128 2.35 -6.11 -10.44
N PHE A 129 1.37 -6.18 -9.53
CA PHE A 129 1.54 -6.70 -8.17
C PHE A 129 0.51 -7.81 -7.87
N PRO A 130 0.56 -8.96 -8.56
CA PRO A 130 -0.45 -10.02 -8.42
C PRO A 130 -0.45 -10.73 -7.07
N LYS A 131 0.59 -10.55 -6.25
CA LYS A 131 0.74 -11.17 -4.93
C LYS A 131 0.20 -10.32 -3.78
N ASP A 132 -0.03 -9.04 -4.02
CA ASP A 132 -0.43 -8.07 -2.99
C ASP A 132 -1.93 -7.74 -3.14
N ASP A 133 -2.65 -7.60 -2.02
CA ASP A 133 -4.06 -7.16 -2.02
C ASP A 133 -4.06 -5.64 -1.93
N ILE A 134 -4.12 -4.97 -3.08
CA ILE A 134 -4.15 -3.51 -3.18
C ILE A 134 -5.52 -3.10 -3.72
N ARG A 135 -6.15 -2.16 -3.03
CA ARG A 135 -7.46 -1.61 -3.39
C ARG A 135 -7.39 -0.10 -3.44
N LEU A 136 -7.86 0.45 -4.56
CA LEU A 136 -8.01 1.87 -4.75
C LEU A 136 -9.45 2.30 -4.47
N SER A 137 -9.63 3.32 -3.64
CA SER A 137 -10.92 3.98 -3.43
C SER A 137 -10.77 5.49 -3.56
N GLN A 138 -11.84 6.17 -3.97
CA GLN A 138 -11.83 7.64 -4.08
C GLN A 138 -12.45 8.26 -2.84
N ALA A 139 -11.76 9.23 -2.23
CA ALA A 139 -12.28 10.01 -1.13
C ALA A 139 -11.83 11.47 -1.24
N ASN A 140 -12.78 12.41 -1.22
CA ASN A 140 -12.54 13.87 -1.17
C ASN A 140 -11.48 14.39 -2.17
N GLY A 141 -11.52 13.92 -3.42
CA GLY A 141 -10.57 14.34 -4.46
C GLY A 141 -9.19 13.69 -4.39
N SER A 142 -9.00 12.74 -3.48
CA SER A 142 -7.81 11.90 -3.39
C SER A 142 -8.14 10.43 -3.63
N VAL A 143 -7.15 9.66 -4.02
CA VAL A 143 -7.22 8.20 -4.12
C VAL A 143 -6.60 7.61 -2.86
N VAL A 144 -7.41 6.90 -2.10
CA VAL A 144 -6.97 6.13 -0.93
C VAL A 144 -6.50 4.77 -1.42
N ILE A 145 -5.26 4.44 -1.07
CA ILE A 145 -4.62 3.17 -1.40
C ILE A 145 -4.65 2.32 -0.14
N SER A 146 -5.38 1.20 -0.17
CA SER A 146 -5.62 0.37 1.00
C SER A 146 -5.33 -1.10 0.74
N GLY A 147 -5.07 -1.87 1.79
CA GLY A 147 -4.82 -3.30 1.71
C GLY A 147 -3.46 -3.71 2.25
N LYS A 148 -2.93 -4.84 1.76
CA LYS A 148 -1.74 -5.51 2.30
C LYS A 148 -0.70 -5.71 1.21
N VAL A 149 0.52 -5.23 1.46
CA VAL A 149 1.67 -5.38 0.56
C VAL A 149 2.75 -6.23 1.19
N SER A 150 3.53 -6.92 0.35
CA SER A 150 4.61 -7.80 0.78
C SER A 150 5.82 -7.05 1.34
N ASP A 151 6.13 -5.87 0.80
CA ASP A 151 7.27 -5.03 1.21
C ASP A 151 6.87 -3.56 1.21
N THR A 152 7.54 -2.75 2.05
CA THR A 152 7.30 -1.30 2.13
C THR A 152 7.61 -0.63 0.78
N LYS A 153 8.64 -1.10 0.06
CA LYS A 153 9.01 -0.61 -1.27
C LYS A 153 7.89 -0.76 -2.30
N THR A 154 7.15 -1.87 -2.27
CA THR A 154 6.01 -2.06 -3.16
C THR A 154 4.93 -1.02 -2.90
N GLY A 155 4.68 -0.69 -1.63
CA GLY A 155 3.73 0.36 -1.27
C GLY A 155 4.12 1.73 -1.82
N GLU A 156 5.41 2.09 -1.77
CA GLU A 156 5.93 3.34 -2.35
C GLU A 156 5.80 3.35 -3.88
N GLN A 157 6.08 2.24 -4.55
CA GLN A 157 5.93 2.14 -6.01
C GLN A 157 4.48 2.29 -6.46
N VAL A 158 3.54 1.67 -5.74
CA VAL A 158 2.11 1.81 -6.00
C VAL A 158 1.68 3.27 -5.86
N ASP A 159 2.15 3.94 -4.81
CA ASP A 159 1.87 5.36 -4.58
C ASP A 159 2.36 6.23 -5.75
N GLN A 160 3.58 6.00 -6.23
CA GLN A 160 4.14 6.70 -7.39
C GLN A 160 3.34 6.47 -8.68
N VAL A 161 2.88 5.24 -8.93
CA VAL A 161 2.06 4.92 -10.11
C VAL A 161 0.75 5.71 -10.10
N VAL A 162 0.09 5.79 -8.94
CA VAL A 162 -1.18 6.52 -8.81
C VAL A 162 -0.96 8.04 -8.89
N GLN A 163 0.14 8.56 -8.34
CA GLN A 163 0.51 9.97 -8.50
C GLN A 163 0.86 10.34 -9.94
N ALA A 164 1.56 9.47 -10.67
CA ALA A 164 1.88 9.67 -12.09
C ALA A 164 0.62 9.72 -12.97
N ALA A 165 -0.46 9.07 -12.55
CA ALA A 165 -1.77 9.17 -13.19
C ALA A 165 -2.51 10.50 -12.89
N GLY A 166 -1.90 11.41 -12.12
CA GLY A 166 -2.43 12.75 -11.82
C GLY A 166 -3.34 12.81 -10.59
N PHE A 167 -3.33 11.79 -9.73
CA PHE A 167 -4.16 11.76 -8.53
C PHE A 167 -3.35 12.08 -7.27
N LYS A 168 -3.95 12.87 -6.38
CA LYS A 168 -3.46 13.00 -5.01
C LYS A 168 -3.74 11.69 -4.27
N THR A 169 -2.76 11.18 -3.53
CA THR A 169 -2.87 9.88 -2.87
C THR A 169 -2.88 9.97 -1.35
N VAL A 170 -3.52 8.99 -0.71
CA VAL A 170 -3.44 8.74 0.73
C VAL A 170 -3.11 7.28 0.93
N ASN A 171 -1.90 7.00 1.40
CA ASN A 171 -1.41 5.64 1.59
C ASN A 171 -1.89 5.06 2.93
N MET A 172 -2.68 4.00 2.86
CA MET A 172 -3.16 3.18 3.98
C MET A 172 -2.77 1.70 3.81
N LEU A 173 -1.70 1.44 3.06
CA LEU A 173 -1.16 0.09 2.89
C LEU A 173 -0.50 -0.39 4.18
N THR A 174 -0.83 -1.63 4.56
CA THR A 174 -0.19 -2.31 5.68
C THR A 174 0.89 -3.24 5.13
N SER A 175 2.15 -2.99 5.47
CA SER A 175 3.23 -3.95 5.22
C SER A 175 3.45 -4.80 6.48
N PRO A 176 3.69 -6.12 6.36
CA PRO A 176 4.22 -6.86 7.48
C PRO A 176 5.54 -6.19 7.85
N ALA A 177 5.70 -5.82 9.13
CA ALA A 177 6.98 -5.34 9.62
C ALA A 177 8.02 -6.38 9.18
N LYS A 178 8.95 -5.97 8.30
CA LYS A 178 10.05 -6.82 7.87
C LYS A 178 10.73 -7.23 9.15
N ASP A 179 10.54 -8.50 9.51
CA ASP A 179 10.96 -9.08 10.78
C ASP A 179 12.42 -8.68 10.97
N MET A 180 12.65 -7.66 11.80
CA MET A 180 13.98 -7.08 11.97
C MET A 180 14.70 -8.16 12.74
N ALA A 181 15.40 -9.04 12.03
CA ALA A 181 16.01 -10.25 12.56
C ALA A 181 16.64 -9.92 13.91
N GLN A 182 15.91 -10.22 14.98
CA GLN A 182 16.27 -9.75 16.30
C GLN A 182 17.37 -10.69 16.76
N VAL A 183 18.61 -10.24 16.61
CA VAL A 183 19.77 -11.00 17.04
C VAL A 183 19.77 -11.00 18.58
N GLN A 184 19.32 -12.10 19.18
CA GLN A 184 19.41 -12.28 20.62
C GLN A 184 20.87 -12.55 21.01
N LEU A 185 21.52 -11.53 21.56
CA LEU A 185 22.87 -11.68 22.10
C LEU A 185 22.81 -12.40 23.45
N GLN A 186 23.21 -13.67 23.48
CA GLN A 186 23.40 -14.42 24.73
C GLN A 186 24.85 -14.26 25.19
N VAL A 187 25.11 -13.30 26.08
CA VAL A 187 26.44 -13.09 26.66
C VAL A 187 26.60 -13.97 27.89
N ARG A 188 27.60 -14.87 27.87
CA ARG A 188 28.07 -15.60 29.05
C ARG A 188 29.31 -14.89 29.58
N VAL A 189 29.18 -14.16 30.69
CA VAL A 189 30.31 -13.46 31.32
C VAL A 189 31.00 -14.40 32.29
N ALA A 190 32.29 -14.66 32.06
CA ALA A 190 33.16 -15.30 33.03
C ALA A 190 34.05 -14.22 33.66
N GLU A 191 33.84 -13.90 34.93
CA GLU A 191 34.66 -12.95 35.66
C GLU A 191 35.95 -13.64 36.15
N VAL A 192 37.11 -13.16 35.69
CA VAL A 192 38.41 -13.62 36.19
C VAL A 192 38.87 -12.65 37.27
N SER A 193 38.87 -13.09 38.52
CA SER A 193 39.43 -12.32 39.63
C SER A 193 40.95 -12.29 39.55
N ARG A 194 41.51 -11.13 39.17
CA ARG A 194 42.97 -10.90 39.08
C ARG A 194 43.69 -11.11 40.42
N SER A 195 42.98 -10.97 41.54
CA SER A 195 43.51 -11.27 42.88
C SER A 195 43.80 -12.76 43.08
N ARG A 196 42.86 -13.65 42.71
CA ARG A 196 43.05 -15.10 42.80
C ARG A 196 44.12 -15.60 41.85
N ALA A 197 44.23 -15.00 40.66
CA ALA A 197 45.31 -15.33 39.73
C ALA A 197 46.71 -14.99 40.29
N ARG A 198 46.83 -13.95 41.12
CA ARG A 198 48.10 -13.57 41.77
C ARG A 198 48.45 -14.44 42.98
N GLU A 199 47.46 -14.99 43.68
CA GLU A 199 47.70 -15.88 44.84
C GLU A 199 48.38 -17.21 44.46
N VAL A 200 48.20 -17.66 43.21
CA VAL A 200 48.77 -18.92 42.72
C VAL A 200 50.23 -18.76 42.23
N GLY A 201 50.74 -17.53 42.11
CA GLY A 201 52.03 -17.25 41.48
C GLY A 201 53.26 -17.44 42.40
N GLY A 202 53.60 -18.65 42.83
CA GLY A 202 54.86 -18.91 43.53
C GLY A 202 56.05 -19.09 42.57
N SER A 203 57.23 -18.56 42.89
CA SER A 203 58.47 -18.79 42.13
C SER A 203 59.51 -19.54 42.97
N LEU A 204 60.09 -20.58 42.39
CA LEU A 204 61.21 -21.35 42.96
C LEU A 204 62.46 -21.10 42.11
N ALA A 205 63.56 -20.73 42.74
CA ALA A 205 64.86 -20.58 42.12
C ALA A 205 65.89 -21.45 42.85
N SER A 206 66.89 -21.95 42.12
CA SER A 206 67.99 -22.74 42.68
C SER A 206 69.33 -22.16 42.23
N ALA A 207 70.29 -22.08 43.16
CA ALA A 207 71.64 -21.61 42.92
C ALA A 207 72.65 -22.77 43.03
N ASN A 208 73.76 -22.68 42.29
CA ASN A 208 74.74 -23.75 42.06
C ASN A 208 75.40 -24.36 43.32
N ASN A 209 75.22 -23.76 44.50
CA ASN A 209 75.83 -24.20 45.77
C ASN A 209 74.84 -24.93 46.71
N GLY A 210 73.79 -25.56 46.17
CA GLY A 210 72.79 -26.28 46.98
C GLY A 210 71.83 -25.37 47.74
N THR A 211 71.68 -24.11 47.30
CA THR A 211 70.77 -23.11 47.87
C THR A 211 69.53 -23.00 46.98
N SER A 212 68.34 -23.18 47.54
CA SER A 212 67.06 -22.91 46.89
C SER A 212 66.34 -21.72 47.53
N VAL A 213 65.60 -20.97 46.72
CA VAL A 213 64.83 -19.79 47.13
C VAL A 213 63.40 -19.98 46.66
N PHE A 214 62.45 -19.92 47.60
CA PHE A 214 61.03 -19.92 47.30
C PHE A 214 60.43 -18.57 47.67
N SER A 215 59.68 -17.95 46.76
CA SER A 215 58.95 -16.71 47.03
C SER A 215 57.51 -16.78 46.52
N ASN A 216 56.58 -16.31 47.35
CA ASN A 216 55.18 -16.10 46.99
C ASN A 216 54.90 -14.59 47.01
N PRO A 217 54.15 -14.03 46.05
CA PRO A 217 53.77 -12.61 46.00
C PRO A 217 53.08 -12.08 47.27
N ASN A 218 52.53 -12.94 48.13
CA ASN A 218 51.79 -12.55 49.34
C ASN A 218 52.45 -12.95 50.68
N GLY A 219 53.69 -13.47 50.70
CA GLY A 219 54.30 -13.99 51.94
C GLY A 219 55.83 -13.91 51.98
N PRO A 220 56.47 -14.22 53.14
CA PRO A 220 57.92 -14.14 53.28
C PRO A 220 58.62 -15.14 52.36
N ALA A 221 59.69 -14.71 51.70
CA ALA A 221 60.52 -15.62 50.91
C ALA A 221 61.34 -16.52 51.84
N SER A 222 61.52 -17.80 51.48
CA SER A 222 62.41 -18.70 52.20
C SER A 222 63.65 -19.01 51.38
N LEU A 223 64.81 -18.96 52.03
CA LEU A 223 66.06 -19.48 51.51
C LEU A 223 66.39 -20.76 52.24
N THR A 224 66.61 -21.83 51.52
CA THR A 224 67.02 -23.13 52.08
C THR A 224 68.37 -23.50 51.50
N ARG A 225 69.34 -23.86 52.33
CA ARG A 225 70.65 -24.37 51.92
C ARG A 225 70.86 -25.76 52.52
N ALA A 226 71.28 -26.71 51.69
CA ALA A 226 71.75 -28.01 52.16
C ALA A 226 73.29 -28.01 52.20
N ASP A 227 73.87 -28.33 53.35
CA ASP A 227 75.32 -28.50 53.51
C ASP A 227 75.61 -29.78 54.29
N ASN A 228 76.39 -30.66 53.69
CA ASN A 228 76.86 -31.93 54.29
C ASN A 228 75.78 -32.76 55.02
N GLY A 229 74.59 -32.88 54.41
CA GLY A 229 73.45 -33.64 54.96
C GLY A 229 72.56 -32.89 55.96
N SER A 230 72.91 -31.63 56.29
CA SER A 230 72.09 -30.74 57.13
C SER A 230 71.37 -29.69 56.27
N MET A 231 70.12 -29.38 56.62
CA MET A 231 69.32 -28.35 55.95
C MET A 231 69.18 -27.13 56.85
N PHE A 232 69.51 -25.96 56.32
CA PHE A 232 69.34 -24.68 56.98
C PHE A 232 68.32 -23.86 56.20
N SER A 233 67.23 -23.42 56.85
CA SER A 233 66.26 -22.51 56.23
C SER A 233 66.25 -21.17 56.96
N THR A 234 66.13 -20.09 56.20
CA THR A 234 65.99 -18.72 56.70
C THR A 234 64.82 -18.06 55.98
N PHE A 235 63.92 -17.45 56.73
CA PHE A 235 62.80 -16.69 56.19
C PHE A 235 63.21 -15.22 56.07
N ALA A 236 63.22 -14.69 54.86
CA ALA A 236 63.42 -13.28 54.59
C ALA A 236 62.08 -12.55 54.74
N GLY A 237 61.80 -12.11 55.96
CA GLY A 237 60.65 -11.27 56.31
C GLY A 237 60.95 -10.50 57.59
N SER A 238 60.75 -9.18 57.58
CA SER A 238 60.91 -8.33 58.76
C SER A 238 59.92 -8.74 59.85
N ALA A 239 60.45 -9.04 61.05
CA ALA A 239 59.79 -9.38 62.32
C ALA A 239 59.55 -10.87 62.62
N VAL A 240 60.59 -11.53 63.14
CA VAL A 240 60.43 -12.57 64.17
C VAL A 240 61.06 -12.01 65.45
N ASN A 241 60.29 -11.24 66.22
CA ASN A 241 60.63 -10.95 67.61
C ASN A 241 60.11 -12.12 68.46
N LEU A 242 61.02 -13.00 68.87
CA LEU A 242 60.73 -14.04 69.86
C LEU A 242 61.14 -13.46 71.24
N PHE A 243 60.18 -12.94 71.98
CA PHE A 243 60.39 -12.62 73.40
C PHE A 243 60.22 -13.92 74.19
N LEU A 244 61.29 -14.32 74.89
CA LEU A 244 61.31 -15.38 75.89
C LEU A 244 61.00 -14.78 77.27
#